data_AF-A0A925SPY7-F1
#
_entry.id   AF-A0A925SPY7-F1
#
_cell.length_a   1.000
_cell.length_b   1.000
_cell.length_c   1.000
_cell.angle_alpha   90.00
_cell.angle_beta   90.00
_cell.angle_gamma   90.00
#
_symmetry.space_group_name_H-M   'P 1'
#
loop_
_entity.id
_entity.type
_entity.pdbx_description
1 polymer ?
#
loop_
_entity_poly.entity_id
_entity_poly.type
_entity_poly.pdbx_seq_one_letter_code
_entity_poly.pdbx_strand_id
1 'polypeptide(L)'
;MPPLNGHAVKVLEDALGKSPSKIIRIEINSTIYQLSREGRWFKFSLLTKKHTVKRSTIFQTITEIYNQIIHGQTWRIAEST
;
A
#
# COMPACT_ATOMS: atom_id res chain seq x y z
N MET A 1 -17.88 -11.56 5.91
CA MET A 1 -16.53 -11.26 5.39
C MET A 1 -16.71 -10.48 4.11
N PRO A 2 -16.28 -9.21 4.01
CA PRO A 2 -16.38 -8.55 2.73
C PRO A 2 -15.38 -9.22 1.77
N PRO A 3 -15.71 -9.34 0.48
CA PRO A 3 -15.00 -10.25 -0.42
C PRO A 3 -13.58 -9.74 -0.65
N LEU A 4 -12.61 -10.66 -0.64
CA LEU A 4 -11.28 -10.37 -1.14
C LEU A 4 -11.41 -9.83 -2.56
N ASN A 5 -11.09 -8.56 -2.77
CA ASN A 5 -10.93 -8.05 -4.12
C ASN A 5 -9.55 -8.49 -4.61
N GLY A 6 -9.45 -9.75 -5.06
CA GLY A 6 -8.20 -10.32 -5.57
C GLY A 6 -7.60 -9.50 -6.72
N HIS A 7 -8.44 -8.80 -7.50
CA HIS A 7 -7.99 -7.85 -8.51
C HIS A 7 -7.26 -6.65 -7.88
N ALA A 8 -7.81 -6.04 -6.83
CA ALA A 8 -7.15 -4.95 -6.11
C ALA A 8 -5.79 -5.37 -5.53
N VAL A 9 -5.73 -6.56 -4.91
CA VAL A 9 -4.47 -7.12 -4.40
C VAL A 9 -3.46 -7.30 -5.53
N LYS A 10 -3.88 -7.91 -6.64
CA LYS A 10 -3.01 -8.11 -7.81
C LYS A 10 -2.49 -6.80 -8.39
N VAL A 11 -3.33 -5.75 -8.45
CA VAL A 11 -2.91 -4.41 -8.91
C VAL A 11 -1.78 -3.87 -8.02
N LEU A 12 -1.88 -4.04 -6.70
CA LEU A 12 -0.82 -3.61 -5.78
C LEU A 12 0.46 -4.44 -5.93
N GLU A 13 0.33 -5.77 -6.13
CA GLU A 13 1.46 -6.65 -6.39
C GLU A 13 2.17 -6.32 -7.71
N ASP A 14 1.40 -6.12 -8.78
CA ASP A 14 1.92 -5.76 -10.11
C ASP A 14 2.62 -4.40 -10.06
N ALA A 15 2.05 -3.43 -9.34
CA ALA A 15 2.67 -2.11 -9.17
C ALA A 15 3.98 -2.19 -8.37
N LEU A 16 4.02 -3.01 -7.31
CA LEU A 16 5.24 -3.28 -6.56
C LEU A 16 6.29 -4.01 -7.41
N GLY A 17 5.87 -4.95 -8.26
CA GLY A 17 6.75 -5.69 -9.17
C GLY A 17 7.35 -4.82 -10.27
N LYS A 18 6.62 -3.80 -10.72
CA LYS A 18 7.11 -2.80 -11.70
C LYS A 18 8.01 -1.74 -11.08
N SER A 19 7.93 -1.50 -9.77
CA SER A 19 8.76 -0.49 -9.10
C SER A 19 10.20 -0.99 -8.94
N PRO A 20 11.21 -0.28 -9.46
CA PRO A 20 12.61 -0.68 -9.33
C PRO A 20 13.09 -0.71 -7.87
N SER A 21 12.51 0.14 -7.02
CA SER A 21 12.78 0.18 -5.58
C SER A 21 11.90 -0.77 -4.77
N LYS A 22 10.94 -1.47 -5.40
CA LYS A 22 9.89 -2.27 -4.74
C LYS A 22 9.09 -1.47 -3.70
N ILE A 23 8.97 -0.16 -3.95
CA ILE A 23 8.21 0.78 -3.13
C ILE A 23 7.21 1.47 -4.05
N ILE A 24 5.94 1.50 -3.63
CA ILE A 24 4.90 2.28 -4.28
C ILE A 24 4.23 3.21 -3.27
N ARG A 25 3.64 4.30 -3.78
CA ARG A 25 2.81 5.20 -2.99
C ARG A 25 1.35 4.90 -3.28
N ILE A 26 0.55 4.83 -2.24
CA ILE A 26 -0.88 4.58 -2.32
C ILE A 26 -1.58 5.76 -1.66
N GLU A 27 -2.45 6.43 -2.37
CA GLU A 27 -3.32 7.44 -1.81
C GLU A 27 -4.64 6.78 -1.41
N ILE A 28 -5.03 6.91 -0.15
CA ILE A 28 -6.29 6.41 0.41
C ILE A 28 -6.96 7.59 1.10
N ASN A 29 -8.16 7.98 0.69
CA ASN A 29 -8.89 9.15 1.24
C ASN A 29 -8.00 10.40 1.39
N SER A 30 -7.30 10.79 0.33
CA SER A 30 -6.37 11.95 0.31
C SER A 30 -5.19 11.85 1.28
N THR A 31 -4.95 10.68 1.85
CA THR A 31 -3.80 10.37 2.71
C THR A 31 -2.83 9.50 1.94
N ILE A 32 -1.55 9.87 1.93
CA ILE A 32 -0.53 9.14 1.19
C ILE A 32 0.13 8.12 2.12
N TYR A 33 0.17 6.88 1.67
CA TYR A 33 0.86 5.78 2.29
C TYR A 33 1.96 5.27 1.38
N GLN A 34 2.96 4.66 1.98
CA GLN A 34 4.01 3.93 1.31
C GLN A 34 3.78 2.45 1.55
N LEU A 35 3.71 1.69 0.46
CA LEU A 35 3.74 0.23 0.50
C LEU A 35 5.06 -0.22 -0.08
N SER A 36 5.79 -1.07 0.64
CA SER A 36 7.06 -1.61 0.19
C SER A 36 7.18 -3.09 0.52
N ARG A 37 8.02 -3.81 -0.19
CA ARG A 37 8.28 -5.23 0.09
C ARG A 37 9.62 -5.41 0.80
N GLU A 38 9.59 -6.06 1.97
CA GLU A 38 10.76 -6.39 2.77
C GLU A 38 10.84 -7.92 2.93
N GLY A 39 11.63 -8.56 2.05
CA GLY A 39 11.70 -10.01 1.95
C GLY A 39 10.35 -10.66 1.56
N ARG A 40 9.75 -11.40 2.51
CA ARG A 40 8.43 -12.04 2.36
C ARG A 40 7.28 -11.19 2.91
N TRP A 41 7.58 -10.06 3.55
CA TRP A 41 6.59 -9.21 4.19
C TRP A 41 6.32 -7.95 3.38
N PHE A 42 5.09 -7.45 3.46
CA PHE A 42 4.73 -6.15 2.94
C PHE A 42 4.68 -5.16 4.09
N LYS A 43 5.33 -4.03 3.87
CA LYS A 43 5.51 -2.96 4.82
C LYS A 43 4.63 -1.79 4.40
N PHE A 44 3.65 -1.46 5.24
CA PHE A 44 2.75 -0.34 5.02
C PHE A 44 3.09 0.79 5.99
N SER A 45 3.22 2.01 5.49
CA SER A 45 3.70 3.15 6.28
C SER A 45 3.01 4.44 5.87
N LEU A 46 2.39 5.14 6.82
CA LEU A 46 1.78 6.44 6.57
C LEU A 46 2.84 7.51 6.30
N LEU A 47 2.69 8.28 5.21
CA LEU A 47 3.58 9.39 4.86
C LEU A 47 3.02 10.73 5.35
N THR A 48 3.93 11.63 5.75
CA THR A 48 3.63 13.04 5.97
C THR A 48 3.55 13.83 4.66
N LYS A 49 3.09 15.08 4.73
CA LYS A 49 3.21 16.05 3.63
C LYS A 49 4.65 16.24 3.12
N LYS A 50 5.66 15.94 3.94
CA LYS A 50 7.09 15.97 3.57
C LYS A 50 7.62 14.59 3.15
N HIS A 51 6.74 13.64 2.81
CA HIS A 51 7.06 12.24 2.49
C HIS A 51 7.89 11.50 3.55
N THR A 52 7.82 11.94 4.81
CA THR A 52 8.47 11.26 5.94
C THR A 52 7.52 10.23 6.52
N VAL A 53 8.00 9.05 6.91
CA VAL A 53 7.16 8.03 7.56
C VAL A 53 6.77 8.51 8.97
N LYS A 54 5.47 8.68 9.25
CA LYS A 54 5.02 9.43 10.45
C LYS A 54 4.85 8.58 11.72
N ARG A 55 4.43 7.32 11.62
CA ARG A 55 4.37 6.33 12.72
C ARG A 55 3.63 5.09 12.23
N SER A 56 3.96 3.94 12.84
CA SER A 56 3.33 2.63 12.65
C SER A 56 3.60 2.01 11.29
N THR A 57 4.77 1.38 11.19
CA THR A 57 5.03 0.42 10.13
C THR A 57 4.25 -0.86 10.45
N ILE A 58 3.30 -1.22 9.60
CA ILE A 58 2.59 -2.50 9.68
C ILE A 58 3.28 -3.48 8.74
N PHE A 59 3.67 -4.64 9.28
CA PHE A 59 4.25 -5.75 8.54
C PHE A 59 3.22 -6.87 8.46
N GLN A 60 2.65 -7.05 7.28
CA GLN A 60 1.58 -8.02 7.03
C GLN A 60 1.66 -8.51 5.59
N THR A 61 0.82 -9.48 5.23
CA THR A 61 0.57 -9.80 3.83
C THR A 61 -0.20 -8.67 3.16
N ILE A 62 -0.06 -8.56 1.83
CA ILE A 62 -0.74 -7.52 1.07
C ILE A 62 -2.27 -7.62 1.17
N THR A 63 -2.79 -8.84 1.32
CA THR A 63 -4.21 -9.13 1.52
C THR A 63 -4.71 -8.60 2.85
N GLU A 64 -3.94 -8.75 3.92
CA GLU A 64 -4.29 -8.22 5.24
C GLU A 64 -4.25 -6.69 5.24
N ILE A 65 -3.23 -6.08 4.63
CA ILE A 65 -3.14 -4.62 4.45
C ILE A 65 -4.37 -4.11 3.69
N TYR A 66 -4.74 -4.79 2.60
CA TYR A 66 -5.93 -4.43 1.84
C TYR A 66 -7.18 -4.49 2.73
N ASN A 67 -7.44 -5.62 3.38
CA ASN A 67 -8.65 -5.82 4.17
C ASN A 67 -8.75 -4.89 5.39
N GLN A 68 -7.62 -4.58 6.04
CA GLN A 68 -7.61 -3.75 7.25
C GLN A 68 -7.66 -2.25 6.95
N ILE A 69 -7.08 -1.80 5.84
CA ILE A 69 -6.77 -0.38 5.63
C ILE A 69 -7.39 0.18 4.34
N ILE A 70 -7.42 -0.62 3.27
CA ILE A 70 -7.82 -0.16 1.93
C ILE A 70 -9.29 -0.50 1.64
N HIS A 71 -9.76 -1.63 2.15
CA HIS A 71 -11.06 -2.20 1.82
C HIS A 71 -12.20 -1.25 2.23
N GLY A 72 -13.09 -0.97 1.28
CA GLY A 72 -14.19 -0.02 1.47
C GLY A 72 -13.79 1.45 1.43
N GLN A 73 -12.51 1.77 1.20
CA GLN A 73 -12.01 3.14 1.05
C GLN A 73 -11.72 3.46 -0.42
N THR A 74 -11.76 4.75 -0.78
CA THR A 74 -11.33 5.18 -2.11
C THR A 74 -9.81 5.26 -2.13
N TRP A 75 -9.18 4.47 -3.01
CA TRP A 75 -7.72 4.39 -3.10
C TRP A 75 -7.22 4.41 -4.54
N ARG A 76 -5.99 4.88 -4.74
CA ARG A 76 -5.26 4.83 -6.02
C ARG A 76 -3.75 4.72 -5.80
N ILE A 77 -3.03 4.22 -6.80
CA ILE A 77 -1.56 4.28 -6.80
C ILE A 77 -1.18 5.72 -7.15
N ALA A 78 -0.45 6.38 -6.25
CA ALA A 78 0.08 7.71 -6.51
C ALA A 78 1.35 7.56 -7.36
N GLU A 79 1.33 8.11 -8.57
CA GLU A 79 2.50 8.13 -9.45
C GLU A 79 3.62 8.94 -8.79
N SER A 80 4.82 8.35 -8.70
CA SER A 80 6.00 9.11 -8.29
C SER A 80 6.39 9.98 -9.46
N THR A 81 5.98 11.25 -9.44
CA THR A 81 6.50 12.28 -10.34
C THR A 81 7.93 12.61 -9.98
#